data_AF-A0AAW9IVS8-F1
#
_entry.id   AF-A0AAW9IVS8-F1
#
_cell.length_a   1.000
_cell.length_b   1.000
_cell.length_c   1.000
_cell.angle_alpha   90.00
_cell.angle_beta   90.00
_cell.angle_gamma   90.00
#
_symmetry.space_group_name_H-M   'P 1'
#
loop_
_entity.id
_entity.type
_entity.pdbx_description
1 polymer ?
#
loop_
_entity_poly.entity_id
_entity_poly.type
_entity_poly.pdbx_seq_one_letter_code
_entity_poly.pdbx_strand_id
1 'polypeptide(L)'
;LITGGIIVWVLGTPIAAVMEGLTSWLAGLGDVGKIPLATILGGMTAFDMGGPVNKVATLFAQTQVDTLPYLMGGVGVAICTPPIGMGLATLLAPKKYNTEEREAGKGALLMGCVGITEGAIPFAANDPLRVIPSIMVGAIVGNIIPFLFGVLNHAPWGGLIVLPVVEGKLGYILGVVGGSIVTAVMINMLKKVNKDNDNKVKEEEDFELNFEEL
;
A
#
# COMPACT_ATOMS: atom_id res chain seq x y z
N LEU A 1 8.27 -11.91 36.74
CA LEU A 1 8.00 -13.37 36.59
C LEU A 1 6.54 -13.72 36.83
N ILE A 2 5.93 -13.35 37.96
CA ILE A 2 4.50 -13.63 38.24
C ILE A 2 3.56 -12.92 37.23
N THR A 3 3.77 -11.64 36.95
CA THR A 3 3.01 -10.88 35.92
C THR A 3 3.17 -11.45 34.51
N GLY A 4 4.38 -11.87 34.13
CA GLY A 4 4.63 -12.53 32.84
C GLY A 4 3.95 -13.91 32.75
N GLY A 5 3.93 -14.68 33.84
CA GLY A 5 3.22 -15.96 33.91
C GLY A 5 1.70 -15.79 33.80
N ILE A 6 1.13 -14.78 34.44
CA ILE A 6 -0.32 -14.47 34.35
C ILE A 6 -0.70 -14.07 32.92
N ILE A 7 0.09 -13.23 32.25
CA ILE A 7 -0.18 -12.83 30.86
C ILE A 7 -0.13 -14.04 29.93
N VAL A 8 0.90 -14.89 30.04
CA VAL A 8 1.07 -16.04 29.15
C VAL A 8 -0.01 -17.11 29.36
N TRP A 9 -0.36 -17.43 30.61
CA TRP A 9 -1.28 -18.53 30.89
C TRP A 9 -2.76 -18.13 30.88
N VAL A 10 -3.09 -16.92 31.36
CA VAL A 10 -4.50 -16.47 31.42
C VAL A 10 -4.95 -15.85 30.10
N LEU A 11 -4.09 -15.11 29.42
CA LEU A 11 -4.43 -14.47 28.15
C LEU A 11 -3.85 -15.23 26.95
N GLY A 12 -2.60 -15.70 27.04
CA GLY A 12 -1.93 -16.36 25.92
C GLY A 12 -2.64 -17.63 25.43
N THR A 13 -3.07 -18.51 26.34
CA THR A 13 -3.76 -19.77 25.99
C THR A 13 -5.08 -19.56 25.24
N PRO A 14 -6.04 -18.72 25.72
CA PRO A 14 -7.27 -18.46 24.97
C PRO A 14 -7.01 -17.71 23.65
N ILE A 15 -6.03 -16.80 23.62
CA ILE A 15 -5.65 -16.10 22.38
C ILE A 15 -5.08 -17.09 21.37
N ALA A 16 -4.20 -18.00 21.78
CA ALA A 16 -3.62 -19.02 20.91
C ALA A 16 -4.70 -19.95 20.35
N ALA A 17 -5.65 -20.41 21.16
CA ALA A 17 -6.77 -21.25 20.71
C ALA A 17 -7.66 -20.53 19.67
N VAL A 18 -7.93 -19.24 19.88
CA VAL A 18 -8.66 -18.41 18.90
C VAL A 18 -7.85 -18.28 17.60
N MET A 19 -6.55 -18.03 17.70
CA MET A 19 -5.67 -17.93 16.53
C MET A 19 -5.57 -19.25 15.76
N GLU A 20 -5.44 -20.39 16.42
CA GLU A 20 -5.45 -21.71 15.77
C GLU A 20 -6.78 -21.99 15.07
N GLY A 21 -7.91 -21.69 15.72
CA GLY A 21 -9.24 -21.84 15.11
C GLY A 21 -9.41 -20.96 13.88
N LEU A 22 -8.94 -19.71 13.95
CA LEU A 22 -8.96 -18.77 12.84
C LEU A 22 -8.05 -19.23 11.69
N THR A 23 -6.83 -19.66 12.01
CA THR A 23 -5.87 -20.18 11.03
C THR A 23 -6.44 -21.42 10.31
N SER A 24 -7.05 -22.34 11.05
CA SER A 24 -7.71 -23.53 10.48
C SER A 24 -8.87 -23.16 9.56
N TRP A 25 -9.71 -22.21 9.98
CA TRP A 25 -10.80 -21.71 9.15
C TRP A 25 -10.30 -21.06 7.86
N LEU A 26 -9.28 -20.20 7.95
CA LEU A 26 -8.68 -19.52 6.80
C LEU A 26 -7.97 -20.48 5.85
N ALA A 27 -7.26 -21.48 6.39
CA ALA A 27 -6.65 -22.55 5.60
C ALA A 27 -7.68 -23.39 4.85
N GLY A 28 -8.88 -23.55 5.42
CA GLY A 28 -10.00 -24.27 4.80
C GLY A 28 -10.78 -23.47 3.74
N LEU A 29 -10.49 -22.19 3.54
CA LEU A 29 -11.14 -21.40 2.50
C LEU A 29 -10.62 -21.80 1.12
N GLY A 30 -11.54 -22.19 0.23
CA GLY A 30 -11.25 -22.30 -1.21
C GLY A 30 -10.89 -20.93 -1.82
N ASP A 31 -10.31 -20.93 -3.01
CA ASP A 31 -9.70 -19.71 -3.59
C ASP A 31 -10.68 -18.54 -3.76
N VAL A 32 -11.94 -18.83 -4.13
CA VAL A 32 -13.01 -17.80 -4.21
C VAL A 32 -13.33 -17.21 -2.82
N GLY A 33 -13.26 -18.03 -1.76
CA GLY A 33 -13.49 -17.60 -0.39
C GLY A 33 -12.40 -16.66 0.16
N LYS A 34 -11.23 -16.61 -0.48
CA LYS A 34 -10.14 -15.72 -0.08
C LYS A 34 -10.27 -14.30 -0.64
N ILE A 35 -11.10 -14.07 -1.66
CA ILE A 35 -11.29 -12.75 -2.27
C ILE A 35 -11.86 -11.71 -1.28
N PRO A 36 -12.93 -12.00 -0.52
CA PRO A 36 -13.43 -11.04 0.50
C PRO A 36 -12.37 -10.69 1.54
N LEU A 37 -11.58 -11.68 1.96
CA LEU A 37 -10.47 -11.47 2.89
C LEU A 37 -9.39 -10.57 2.29
N ALA A 38 -8.99 -10.80 1.04
CA ALA A 38 -8.04 -9.95 0.33
C ALA A 38 -8.58 -8.51 0.21
N THR A 39 -9.86 -8.32 -0.07
CA THR A 39 -10.47 -6.99 -0.12
C THR A 39 -10.36 -6.27 1.23
N ILE A 40 -10.72 -6.94 2.32
CA ILE A 40 -10.67 -6.34 3.66
C ILE A 40 -9.24 -5.98 4.05
N LEU A 41 -8.31 -6.93 3.92
CA LEU A 41 -6.91 -6.71 4.29
C LEU A 41 -6.25 -5.62 3.44
N GLY A 42 -6.48 -5.63 2.12
CA GLY A 42 -5.92 -4.64 1.21
C GLY A 42 -6.43 -3.23 1.53
N GLY A 43 -7.73 -3.10 1.81
CA GLY A 43 -8.34 -1.83 2.20
C GLY A 43 -7.83 -1.31 3.54
N MET A 44 -7.74 -2.19 4.54
CA MET A 44 -7.22 -1.85 5.87
C MET A 44 -5.75 -1.39 5.81
N THR A 45 -4.92 -2.09 5.03
CA THR A 45 -3.50 -1.76 4.89
C THR A 45 -3.27 -0.34 4.36
N ALA A 46 -4.09 0.13 3.43
CA ALA A 46 -3.92 1.45 2.84
C ALA A 46 -4.69 2.58 3.57
N PHE A 47 -5.64 2.25 4.45
CA PHE A 47 -6.60 3.20 5.02
C PHE A 47 -5.94 4.40 5.72
N ASP A 48 -4.96 4.14 6.59
CA ASP A 48 -4.30 5.15 7.41
C ASP A 48 -2.77 5.19 7.23
N MET A 49 -2.27 4.59 6.14
CA MET A 49 -0.89 4.71 5.63
C MET A 49 0.22 4.50 6.66
N GLY A 50 -0.03 3.62 7.66
CA GLY A 50 0.90 3.42 8.78
C GLY A 50 0.27 3.49 10.16
N GLY A 51 -0.99 3.94 10.25
CA GLY A 51 -1.75 4.05 11.48
C GLY A 51 -2.26 2.71 12.05
N PRO A 52 -3.12 2.77 13.08
CA PRO A 52 -3.61 1.59 13.80
C PRO A 52 -4.29 0.54 12.93
N VAL A 53 -5.10 0.95 11.95
CA VAL A 53 -5.85 0.02 11.08
C VAL A 53 -4.90 -0.75 10.18
N ASN A 54 -3.95 -0.04 9.57
CA ASN A 54 -2.89 -0.68 8.79
C ASN A 54 -2.08 -1.65 9.66
N LYS A 55 -1.63 -1.23 10.84
CA LYS A 55 -0.81 -2.10 11.70
C LYS A 55 -1.54 -3.35 12.14
N VAL A 56 -2.85 -3.28 12.42
CA VAL A 56 -3.65 -4.48 12.70
C VAL A 56 -3.64 -5.45 11.51
N ALA A 57 -3.87 -4.95 10.29
CA ALA A 57 -3.87 -5.79 9.09
C ALA A 57 -2.48 -6.37 8.77
N THR A 58 -1.42 -5.57 8.87
CA THR A 58 -0.07 -6.03 8.56
C THR A 58 0.46 -6.99 9.62
N LEU A 59 0.23 -6.71 10.90
CA LEU A 59 0.63 -7.62 11.98
C LEU A 59 -0.10 -8.96 11.87
N PHE A 60 -1.39 -8.94 11.52
CA PHE A 60 -2.15 -10.15 11.25
C PHE A 60 -1.51 -11.01 10.15
N ALA A 61 -1.12 -10.42 9.02
CA ALA A 61 -0.43 -11.16 7.96
C ALA A 61 1.00 -11.59 8.36
N GLN A 62 1.75 -10.73 9.04
CA GLN A 62 3.14 -10.98 9.48
C GLN A 62 3.23 -12.13 10.47
N THR A 63 2.28 -12.22 11.40
CA THR A 63 2.22 -13.31 12.40
C THR A 63 1.86 -14.67 11.82
N GLN A 64 1.35 -14.69 10.59
CA GLN A 64 0.92 -15.90 9.90
C GLN A 64 1.87 -16.28 8.76
N VAL A 65 3.07 -15.68 8.68
CA VAL A 65 4.04 -15.97 7.60
C VAL A 65 4.42 -17.44 7.55
N ASP A 66 4.54 -18.10 8.71
CA ASP A 66 4.92 -19.52 8.76
C ASP A 66 3.77 -20.48 8.43
N THR A 67 2.52 -20.06 8.63
CA THR A 67 1.32 -20.91 8.53
C THR A 67 0.49 -20.63 7.27
N LEU A 68 0.31 -19.35 6.94
CA LEU A 68 -0.50 -18.84 5.83
C LEU A 68 0.28 -17.76 5.05
N PRO A 69 1.43 -18.10 4.44
CA PRO A 69 2.29 -17.12 3.75
C PRO A 69 1.61 -16.39 2.58
N TYR A 70 0.46 -16.89 2.09
CA TYR A 70 -0.33 -16.19 1.09
C TYR A 70 -0.95 -14.89 1.62
N LEU A 71 -1.24 -14.79 2.93
CA LEU A 71 -1.73 -13.56 3.55
C LEU A 71 -0.69 -12.45 3.38
N MET A 72 0.57 -12.77 3.67
CA MET A 72 1.68 -11.84 3.50
C MET A 72 2.07 -11.64 2.04
N GLY A 73 1.82 -12.63 1.18
CA GLY A 73 1.97 -12.52 -0.27
C GLY A 73 1.13 -11.39 -0.85
N GLY A 74 -0.12 -11.27 -0.39
CA GLY A 74 -0.97 -10.16 -0.79
C GLY A 74 -0.73 -8.86 -0.01
N VAL A 75 -0.70 -8.92 1.32
CA VAL A 75 -0.53 -7.71 2.15
C VAL A 75 0.79 -7.02 1.84
N GLY A 76 1.85 -7.78 1.50
CA GLY A 76 3.12 -7.23 1.05
C GLY A 76 2.99 -6.33 -0.20
N VAL A 77 2.11 -6.69 -1.12
CA VAL A 77 1.75 -5.88 -2.30
C VAL A 77 0.89 -4.67 -1.89
N ALA A 78 -0.10 -4.90 -1.02
CA ALA A 78 -1.00 -3.84 -0.57
C ALA A 78 -0.26 -2.69 0.14
N ILE A 79 0.82 -2.99 0.90
CA ILE A 79 1.62 -1.99 1.62
C ILE A 79 2.34 -1.02 0.66
N CYS A 80 2.92 -1.54 -0.43
CA CYS A 80 3.73 -0.73 -1.34
C CYS A 80 2.90 -0.05 -2.43
N THR A 81 1.69 -0.54 -2.68
CA THR A 81 0.82 -0.02 -3.72
C THR A 81 0.46 1.47 -3.56
N PRO A 82 0.03 1.97 -2.38
CA PRO A 82 -0.28 3.39 -2.15
C PRO A 82 0.85 4.35 -2.49
N PRO A 83 2.07 4.24 -1.91
CA PRO A 83 3.14 5.20 -2.20
C PRO A 83 3.67 5.08 -3.64
N ILE A 84 3.77 3.87 -4.21
CA ILE A 84 4.15 3.72 -5.63
C ILE A 84 3.10 4.34 -6.53
N GLY A 85 1.82 4.08 -6.27
CA GLY A 85 0.70 4.62 -7.04
C GLY A 85 0.63 6.15 -6.98
N MET A 86 0.85 6.75 -5.81
CA MET A 86 0.91 8.22 -5.68
C MET A 86 2.11 8.81 -6.40
N GLY A 87 3.29 8.20 -6.29
CA GLY A 87 4.47 8.62 -7.04
C GLY A 87 4.29 8.49 -8.56
N LEU A 88 3.62 7.44 -9.04
CA LEU A 88 3.25 7.30 -10.45
C LEU A 88 2.22 8.36 -10.86
N ALA A 89 1.26 8.69 -10.00
CA ALA A 89 0.23 9.67 -10.30
C ALA A 89 0.82 11.05 -10.60
N THR A 90 1.82 11.48 -9.82
CA THR A 90 2.51 12.77 -10.02
C THR A 90 3.32 12.80 -11.31
N LEU A 91 3.90 11.68 -11.73
CA LEU A 91 4.61 11.56 -13.00
C LEU A 91 3.64 11.57 -14.20
N LEU A 92 2.48 10.94 -14.07
CA LEU A 92 1.49 10.83 -15.16
C LEU A 92 0.69 12.12 -15.38
N ALA A 93 0.41 12.88 -14.34
CA ALA A 93 -0.38 14.11 -14.42
C ALA A 93 0.23 15.26 -13.62
N PRO A 94 1.47 15.70 -13.91
CA PRO A 94 2.21 16.66 -13.09
C PRO A 94 1.47 17.99 -12.88
N LYS A 95 0.64 18.42 -13.84
CA LYS A 95 -0.18 19.65 -13.73
C LYS A 95 -1.25 19.60 -12.64
N LYS A 96 -1.56 18.42 -12.09
CA LYS A 96 -2.56 18.22 -11.02
C LYS A 96 -1.95 18.30 -9.61
N TYR A 97 -0.63 18.35 -9.49
CA TYR A 97 0.09 18.26 -8.22
C TYR A 97 1.00 19.46 -8.03
N ASN A 98 1.00 20.05 -6.84
CA ASN A 98 1.91 21.16 -6.52
C ASN A 98 3.40 20.70 -6.52
N THR A 99 4.32 21.66 -6.44
CA THR A 99 5.77 21.37 -6.44
C THR A 99 6.17 20.45 -5.29
N GLU A 100 5.63 20.65 -4.09
CA GLU A 100 5.89 19.81 -2.91
C GLU A 100 5.42 18.36 -3.10
N GLU A 101 4.22 18.16 -3.66
CA GLU A 101 3.65 16.85 -3.98
C GLU A 101 4.47 16.14 -5.07
N ARG A 102 5.02 16.88 -6.04
CA ARG A 102 5.87 16.30 -7.09
C ARG A 102 7.21 15.82 -6.53
N GLU A 103 7.84 16.59 -5.64
CA GLU A 103 9.06 16.17 -4.95
C GLU A 103 8.79 15.01 -3.97
N ALA A 104 7.70 15.09 -3.21
CA ALA A 104 7.25 13.99 -2.37
C ALA A 104 6.98 12.71 -3.18
N GLY A 105 6.53 12.84 -4.44
CA GLY A 105 6.26 11.70 -5.34
C GLY A 105 7.50 10.90 -5.68
N LYS A 106 8.66 11.55 -5.86
CA LYS A 106 9.95 10.86 -6.06
C LYS A 106 10.32 10.04 -4.82
N GLY A 107 10.14 10.63 -3.63
CA GLY A 107 10.35 9.95 -2.36
C GLY A 107 9.37 8.79 -2.14
N ALA A 108 8.10 8.98 -2.51
CA ALA A 108 7.05 7.97 -2.38
C ALA A 108 7.34 6.73 -3.24
N LEU A 109 7.85 6.88 -4.46
CA LEU A 109 8.28 5.73 -5.27
C LEU A 109 9.33 4.89 -4.54
N LEU A 110 10.35 5.52 -3.98
CA LEU A 110 11.42 4.82 -3.24
C LEU A 110 10.89 4.15 -1.97
N MET A 111 10.11 4.88 -1.17
CA MET A 111 9.47 4.35 0.04
C MET A 111 8.59 3.14 -0.29
N GLY A 112 7.81 3.24 -1.34
CA GLY A 112 6.97 2.16 -1.83
C GLY A 112 7.76 0.94 -2.26
N CYS A 113 8.86 1.10 -3.01
CA CYS A 113 9.74 -0.01 -3.37
C CYS A 113 10.26 -0.78 -2.15
N VAL A 114 10.48 -0.09 -1.02
CA VAL A 114 10.96 -0.70 0.24
C VAL A 114 9.81 -1.19 1.14
N GLY A 115 8.54 -0.95 0.77
CA GLY A 115 7.38 -1.38 1.55
C GLY A 115 7.04 -0.42 2.70
N ILE A 116 7.28 0.87 2.52
CA ILE A 116 6.92 1.94 3.46
C ILE A 116 5.70 2.67 2.91
N THR A 117 4.54 2.40 3.50
CA THR A 117 3.24 2.97 3.06
C THR A 117 3.10 4.44 3.43
N GLU A 118 3.90 4.93 4.37
CA GLU A 118 3.89 6.31 4.88
C GLU A 118 4.24 7.33 3.79
N GLY A 119 4.88 6.89 2.69
CA GLY A 119 5.16 7.75 1.54
C GLY A 119 3.91 8.36 0.87
N ALA A 120 2.71 7.83 1.17
CA ALA A 120 1.44 8.39 0.70
C ALA A 120 0.87 9.51 1.61
N ILE A 121 1.38 9.67 2.84
CA ILE A 121 0.87 10.66 3.82
C ILE A 121 0.89 12.09 3.28
N PRO A 122 1.97 12.59 2.62
CA PRO A 122 2.01 13.97 2.13
C PRO A 122 0.85 14.29 1.16
N PHE A 123 0.42 13.30 0.38
CA PHE A 123 -0.69 13.45 -0.56
C PHE A 123 -2.04 13.41 0.15
N ALA A 124 -2.20 12.48 1.09
CA ALA A 124 -3.43 12.37 1.87
C ALA A 124 -3.64 13.59 2.78
N ALA A 125 -2.57 14.22 3.27
CA ALA A 125 -2.65 15.46 4.03
C ALA A 125 -3.21 16.62 3.17
N ASN A 126 -2.83 16.68 1.89
CA ASN A 126 -3.28 17.73 0.98
C ASN A 126 -4.69 17.50 0.40
N ASP A 127 -5.07 16.25 0.11
CA ASP A 127 -6.37 15.90 -0.47
C ASP A 127 -6.91 14.56 0.06
N PRO A 128 -7.31 14.48 1.35
CA PRO A 128 -7.66 13.22 2.01
C PRO A 128 -8.88 12.54 1.38
N LEU A 129 -9.87 13.33 0.97
CA LEU A 129 -11.14 12.83 0.43
C LEU A 129 -10.98 12.11 -0.91
N ARG A 130 -9.96 12.45 -1.70
CA ARG A 130 -9.68 11.80 -2.98
C ARG A 130 -8.58 10.76 -2.87
N VAL A 131 -7.53 11.05 -2.09
CA VAL A 131 -6.36 10.17 -1.97
C VAL A 131 -6.71 8.90 -1.23
N ILE A 132 -7.33 8.97 -0.05
CA ILE A 132 -7.58 7.79 0.80
C ILE A 132 -8.44 6.74 0.05
N PRO A 133 -9.58 7.09 -0.57
CA PRO A 133 -10.34 6.11 -1.35
C PRO A 133 -9.55 5.54 -2.53
N SER A 134 -8.73 6.36 -3.21
CA SER A 134 -7.95 5.93 -4.38
C SER A 134 -6.84 4.93 -4.01
N ILE A 135 -6.14 5.18 -2.91
CA ILE A 135 -5.10 4.26 -2.43
C ILE A 135 -5.70 2.97 -1.89
N MET A 136 -6.87 3.03 -1.23
CA MET A 136 -7.57 1.84 -0.76
C MET A 136 -8.01 0.95 -1.92
N VAL A 137 -8.62 1.52 -2.95
CA VAL A 137 -9.07 0.74 -4.11
C VAL A 137 -7.88 0.12 -4.84
N GLY A 138 -6.78 0.86 -5.04
CA GLY A 138 -5.58 0.29 -5.63
C GLY A 138 -4.96 -0.81 -4.77
N ALA A 139 -4.88 -0.63 -3.45
CA ALA A 139 -4.37 -1.65 -2.55
C ALA A 139 -5.25 -2.90 -2.50
N ILE A 140 -6.58 -2.76 -2.58
CA ILE A 140 -7.52 -3.87 -2.73
C ILE A 140 -7.22 -4.66 -4.00
N VAL A 141 -7.15 -3.99 -5.15
CA VAL A 141 -6.86 -4.64 -6.43
C VAL A 141 -5.49 -5.31 -6.41
N GLY A 142 -4.47 -4.59 -5.90
CA GLY A 142 -3.11 -5.09 -5.75
C GLY A 142 -3.03 -6.29 -4.82
N ASN A 143 -3.88 -6.37 -3.78
CA ASN A 143 -3.94 -7.50 -2.85
C ASN A 143 -4.66 -8.72 -3.45
N ILE A 144 -5.72 -8.52 -4.24
CA ILE A 144 -6.49 -9.62 -4.82
C ILE A 144 -5.65 -10.41 -5.83
N ILE A 145 -4.85 -9.73 -6.67
CA ILE A 145 -4.02 -10.38 -7.70
C ILE A 145 -3.12 -11.50 -7.14
N PRO A 146 -2.23 -11.25 -6.16
CA PRO A 146 -1.38 -12.30 -5.58
C PRO A 146 -2.16 -13.42 -4.91
N PHE A 147 -3.33 -13.13 -4.31
CA PHE A 147 -4.24 -14.15 -3.79
C PHE A 147 -4.76 -15.09 -4.88
N LEU A 148 -5.14 -14.56 -6.05
CA LEU A 148 -5.60 -15.35 -7.19
C LEU A 148 -4.47 -16.16 -7.84
N PHE A 149 -3.26 -15.63 -7.83
CA PHE A 149 -2.07 -16.27 -8.39
C PHE A 149 -1.36 -17.22 -7.41
N GLY A 150 -1.89 -17.38 -6.19
CA GLY A 150 -1.30 -18.27 -5.18
C GLY A 150 0.10 -17.84 -4.72
N VAL A 151 0.36 -16.54 -4.67
CA VAL A 151 1.66 -15.97 -4.28
C VAL A 151 1.91 -16.18 -2.80
N LEU A 152 3.11 -16.63 -2.44
CA LEU A 152 3.52 -16.87 -1.05
C LEU A 152 4.69 -15.96 -0.70
N ASN A 153 4.62 -15.29 0.45
CA ASN A 153 5.72 -14.47 0.97
C ASN A 153 6.15 -14.99 2.33
N HIS A 154 7.40 -15.47 2.39
CA HIS A 154 8.01 -16.07 3.59
C HIS A 154 8.73 -15.06 4.48
N ALA A 155 8.65 -13.76 4.17
CA ALA A 155 9.16 -12.70 5.03
C ALA A 155 8.02 -11.87 5.65
N PRO A 156 8.14 -11.45 6.92
CA PRO A 156 7.18 -10.55 7.57
C PRO A 156 7.38 -9.09 7.10
N TRP A 157 7.61 -8.88 5.80
CA TRP A 157 7.82 -7.58 5.18
C TRP A 157 7.17 -7.47 3.79
N GLY A 158 6.96 -6.25 3.29
CA GLY A 158 6.31 -5.98 2.00
C GLY A 158 7.21 -5.23 1.00
N GLY A 159 6.65 -4.75 -0.10
CA GLY A 159 7.41 -4.02 -1.12
C GLY A 159 8.19 -4.90 -2.09
N LEU A 160 9.04 -4.30 -2.90
CA LEU A 160 9.83 -5.01 -3.90
C LEU A 160 11.06 -5.69 -3.28
N ILE A 161 11.47 -5.29 -2.07
CA ILE A 161 12.63 -5.87 -1.39
C ILE A 161 12.44 -7.34 -1.00
N VAL A 162 11.19 -7.81 -0.89
CA VAL A 162 10.89 -9.22 -0.55
C VAL A 162 10.83 -10.14 -1.78
N LEU A 163 10.95 -9.61 -3.00
CA LEU A 163 10.95 -10.43 -4.22
C LEU A 163 11.92 -11.63 -4.24
N PRO A 164 13.11 -11.58 -3.59
CA PRO A 164 13.99 -12.76 -3.53
C PRO A 164 13.36 -13.95 -2.83
N VAL A 165 12.54 -13.71 -1.79
CA VAL A 165 11.95 -14.73 -0.90
C VAL A 165 10.49 -15.06 -1.22
N VAL A 166 9.89 -14.36 -2.19
CA VAL A 166 8.51 -14.59 -2.64
C VAL A 166 8.45 -15.72 -3.68
N GLU A 167 7.51 -16.64 -3.49
CA GLU A 167 7.10 -17.62 -4.50
C GLU A 167 5.93 -17.06 -5.33
N GLY A 168 5.89 -17.36 -6.63
CA GLY A 168 4.91 -16.73 -7.53
C GLY A 168 5.24 -15.27 -7.87
N LYS A 169 6.53 -14.94 -8.03
CA LYS A 169 7.07 -13.58 -8.28
C LYS A 169 6.30 -12.79 -9.36
N LEU A 170 5.88 -13.47 -10.43
CA LEU A 170 5.08 -12.84 -11.48
C LEU A 170 3.74 -12.30 -10.95
N GLY A 171 3.01 -13.10 -10.17
CA GLY A 171 1.76 -12.67 -9.54
C GLY A 171 1.97 -11.51 -8.56
N TYR A 172 3.08 -11.52 -7.81
CA TYR A 172 3.43 -10.42 -6.91
C TYR A 172 3.69 -9.12 -7.68
N ILE A 173 4.53 -9.17 -8.72
CA ILE A 173 4.86 -8.01 -9.56
C ILE A 173 3.61 -7.48 -10.28
N LEU A 174 2.78 -8.36 -10.82
CA LEU A 174 1.49 -7.99 -11.43
C LEU A 174 0.56 -7.32 -10.42
N GLY A 175 0.56 -7.80 -9.17
CA GLY A 175 -0.16 -7.17 -8.07
C GLY A 175 0.31 -5.74 -7.81
N VAL A 176 1.62 -5.54 -7.65
CA VAL A 176 2.21 -4.21 -7.40
C VAL A 176 1.89 -3.27 -8.56
N VAL A 177 2.15 -3.69 -9.80
CA VAL A 177 1.90 -2.88 -10.99
C VAL A 177 0.41 -2.57 -11.14
N GLY A 178 -0.44 -3.59 -11.05
CA GLY A 178 -1.89 -3.45 -11.20
C GLY A 178 -2.49 -2.53 -10.14
N GLY A 179 -2.14 -2.75 -8.87
CA GLY A 179 -2.60 -1.91 -7.77
C GLY A 179 -2.12 -0.46 -7.91
N SER A 180 -0.84 -0.24 -8.22
CA SER A 180 -0.28 1.11 -8.34
C SER A 180 -0.85 1.87 -9.53
N ILE A 181 -1.11 1.21 -10.66
CA ILE A 181 -1.79 1.81 -11.80
C ILE A 181 -3.22 2.21 -11.42
N VAL A 182 -3.97 1.34 -10.74
CA VAL A 182 -5.33 1.65 -10.29
C VAL A 182 -5.34 2.86 -9.35
N THR A 183 -4.44 2.91 -8.37
CA THR A 183 -4.28 4.08 -7.51
C THR A 183 -4.01 5.34 -8.34
N ALA A 184 -3.02 5.29 -9.24
CA ALA A 184 -2.59 6.44 -10.03
C ALA A 184 -3.70 6.97 -10.97
N VAL A 185 -4.39 6.07 -11.66
CA VAL A 185 -5.50 6.41 -12.56
C VAL A 185 -6.66 6.99 -11.76
N MET A 186 -7.05 6.35 -10.65
CA MET A 186 -8.20 6.78 -9.86
C MET A 186 -7.99 8.18 -9.27
N ILE A 187 -6.83 8.44 -8.64
CA ILE A 187 -6.56 9.77 -8.08
C ILE A 187 -6.45 10.82 -9.18
N ASN A 188 -5.82 10.49 -10.31
CA ASN A 188 -5.70 11.42 -11.43
C ASN A 188 -7.06 11.72 -12.06
N MET A 189 -8.01 10.79 -12.10
CA MET A 189 -9.37 11.09 -12.57
C MET A 189 -10.13 11.99 -11.60
N LEU A 190 -9.92 11.83 -10.29
CA LEU A 190 -10.64 12.58 -9.26
C LEU A 190 -10.05 13.98 -9.01
N LYS A 191 -8.72 14.15 -9.10
CA LYS A 191 -8.04 15.43 -8.90
C LYS A 191 -8.28 16.37 -10.08
N LYS A 192 -8.61 17.64 -9.76
CA LYS A 192 -8.69 18.74 -10.73
C LYS A 192 -7.29 19.29 -11.04
N VAL A 193 -7.15 19.97 -12.17
CA VAL A 193 -5.92 20.69 -12.51
C VAL A 193 -5.65 21.75 -11.45
N ASN A 194 -4.42 21.78 -10.93
CA ASN A 194 -4.03 22.78 -9.94
C ASN A 194 -3.76 24.10 -10.68
N LYS A 195 -4.68 25.06 -10.56
CA LYS A 195 -4.59 26.35 -11.26
C LYS A 195 -3.44 27.23 -10.74
N ASP A 196 -2.99 27.01 -9.50
CA ASP A 196 -1.92 27.82 -8.90
C ASP A 196 -0.54 27.48 -9.49
N ASN A 197 -0.36 26.26 -10.02
CA ASN A 197 0.86 25.90 -10.75
C ASN A 197 0.92 26.49 -12.16
N ASP A 198 -0.22 26.70 -12.83
CA ASP A 198 -0.24 27.22 -14.20
C ASP A 198 0.23 28.68 -14.22
N ASN A 199 0.03 29.42 -13.13
CA ASN A 199 0.54 30.78 -12.98
C ASN A 199 2.03 30.80 -12.60
N LYS A 200 2.49 29.91 -11.70
CA LYS A 200 3.92 29.85 -11.32
C LYS A 200 4.84 29.38 -12.46
N VAL A 201 4.41 28.39 -13.25
CA VAL A 201 5.18 27.93 -14.42
C VAL A 201 5.28 29.03 -15.48
N LYS A 202 4.19 29.78 -15.70
CA LYS A 202 4.21 30.95 -16.59
C LYS A 202 5.13 32.06 -16.07
N GLU A 203 5.09 32.34 -14.77
CA GLU A 203 5.99 33.33 -14.15
C GLU A 203 7.46 32.92 -14.24
N GLU A 204 7.80 31.64 -14.06
CA GLU A 204 9.17 31.13 -14.21
C GLU A 204 9.64 31.13 -15.68
N GLU A 205 8.78 30.72 -16.63
CA GLU A 205 9.08 30.78 -18.07
C GLU A 205 9.25 32.23 -18.55
N ASP A 206 8.37 33.15 -18.14
CA ASP A 206 8.47 34.58 -18.45
C ASP A 206 9.73 35.20 -17.84
N PHE A 207 10.15 34.75 -16.65
CA PHE A 207 11.37 35.22 -16.00
C PHE A 207 12.60 34.73 -16.78
N GLU A 208 12.72 33.43 -17.09
CA GLU A 208 13.86 32.87 -17.84
C GLU A 208 14.01 33.49 -19.24
N LEU A 209 12.92 33.69 -19.99
CA LEU A 209 12.95 34.35 -21.30
C LEU A 209 13.50 35.79 -21.22
N ASN A 210 13.25 36.51 -20.13
CA ASN A 210 13.72 37.87 -19.92
C ASN A 210 15.23 37.94 -19.58
N PHE A 211 15.84 36.85 -19.11
CA PHE A 211 17.30 36.78 -18.90
C PHE A 211 18.06 36.34 -20.15
N GLU A 212 17.45 35.58 -21.06
CA GLU A 212 18.08 35.20 -22.34
C GLU A 212 18.11 36.34 -23.37
N GLU A 213 17.24 37.35 -23.22
CA GLU A 213 17.20 38.53 -24.11
C GLU A 213 18.19 39.66 -23.73
N LEU A 214 19.00 39.50 -22.66
CA LEU A 214 20.02 40.46 -22.17
C LEU A 214 21.44 40.06 -22.57
#